data_AF-A0A1X2G1A1-F1
#
_entry.id   AF-A0A1X2G1A1-F1
#
_cell.length_a   1.000
_cell.length_b   1.000
_cell.length_c   1.000
_cell.angle_alpha   90.00
_cell.angle_beta   90.00
_cell.angle_gamma   90.00
#
_symmetry.space_group_name_H-M   'P 1'
#
loop_
_entity.id
_entity.type
_entity.pdbx_description
1 polymer ?
#
loop_
_entity_poly.entity_id
_entity_poly.type
_entity_poly.pdbx_seq_one_letter_code
_entity_poly.pdbx_strand_id
1 'polypeptide(L)' 'MEFSTQGERLKKIRKMLKMKQRELQDKNITRGFISMIESGRSTMSKETASVIAEKFNDR' A
#
# COMPACT_ATOMS: atom_id res chain seq x y z
N MET A 1 7.87 -2.99 21.62
CA MET A 1 7.93 -3.63 20.29
C MET A 1 7.08 -2.76 19.37
N GLU A 2 7.68 -1.92 18.53
CA GLU A 2 6.90 -1.08 17.61
C GLU A 2 6.34 -1.97 16.50
N PHE A 3 5.05 -2.30 16.60
CA PHE A 3 4.34 -2.93 15.50
C PHE A 3 4.13 -1.88 14.43
N SER A 4 4.82 -2.04 13.29
CA SER A 4 4.58 -1.17 12.14
C SER A 4 3.11 -1.27 11.73
N THR A 5 2.44 -0.13 11.63
CA THR A 5 1.07 -0.06 11.13
C THR A 5 0.98 -0.60 9.69
N GLN A 6 -0.23 -0.92 9.24
CA GLN A 6 -0.45 -1.35 7.85
C GLN A 6 0.12 -0.33 6.85
N GLY A 7 -0.08 0.97 7.10
CA GLY A 7 0.44 2.05 6.27
C GLY A 7 1.95 2.16 6.23
N GLU A 8 2.61 1.97 7.38
CA GLU A 8 4.07 1.97 7.45
C GLU A 8 4.68 0.78 6.71
N ARG A 9 4.08 -0.41 6.86
CA ARG A 9 4.44 -1.61 6.10
C ARG A 9 4.30 -1.40 4.61
N LEU A 10 3.14 -0.91 4.17
CA LEU A 10 2.87 -0.58 2.78
C LEU A 10 3.93 0.35 2.20
N LYS A 11 4.19 1.47 2.89
CA LYS A 11 5.15 2.48 2.47
C LYS A 11 6.58 1.93 2.42
N LYS A 12 6.96 1.10 3.40
CA LYS A 12 8.29 0.49 3.49
C LYS A 12 8.53 -0.45 2.30
N ILE A 13 7.61 -1.38 2.04
CA ILE A 13 7.72 -2.32 0.91
C ILE A 13 7.78 -1.56 -0.42
N ARG A 14 6.86 -0.60 -0.62
CA ARG A 14 6.84 0.23 -1.84
C ARG A 14 8.18 0.94 -2.07
N LYS A 15 8.75 1.54 -1.02
CA LYS A 15 10.04 2.24 -1.11
C LYS A 15 11.20 1.27 -1.35
N MET A 16 11.22 0.11 -0.70
CA MET A 16 12.23 -0.92 -0.92
C MET A 16 12.27 -1.36 -2.37
N LEU A 17 11.10 -1.55 -2.97
CA LEU A 17 11.02 -1.91 -4.38
C LEU A 17 11.39 -0.72 -5.28
N LYS A 18 11.29 0.54 -4.82
CA LYS A 18 11.37 1.80 -5.61
C LYS A 18 10.13 2.10 -6.46
N MET A 19 8.94 1.79 -5.95
CA MET A 19 7.67 1.99 -6.65
C MET A 19 7.08 3.37 -6.35
N LYS A 20 6.39 3.98 -7.31
CA LYS A 20 5.53 5.14 -7.10
C LYS A 20 4.15 4.67 -6.63
N GLN A 21 3.45 5.48 -5.84
CA GLN A 21 2.08 5.15 -5.38
C GLN A 21 1.12 4.84 -6.53
N ARG A 22 1.29 5.51 -7.67
CA ARG A 22 0.45 5.31 -8.87
C ARG A 22 0.55 3.90 -9.46
N GLU A 23 1.64 3.18 -9.20
CA GLU A 23 1.89 1.82 -9.70
C GLU A 23 1.15 0.77 -8.86
N LEU A 24 0.67 1.13 -7.66
CA LEU A 24 -0.17 0.27 -6.82
C LEU A 24 -1.67 0.47 -7.05
N GLN A 25 -2.03 1.27 -8.05
CA GLN A 25 -3.44 1.53 -8.35
C GLN A 25 -4.09 0.31 -9.00
N ASP A 26 -5.38 0.18 -8.73
CA ASP A 26 -6.26 -0.80 -9.36
C ASP A 26 -7.65 -0.18 -9.54
N LYS A 27 -8.58 -0.89 -10.17
CA LYS A 27 -9.95 -0.44 -10.46
C LYS A 27 -10.66 0.14 -9.23
N ASN A 28 -10.39 -0.40 -8.04
CA ASN A 28 -10.97 0.04 -6.77
C ASN A 28 -9.95 0.67 -5.81
N ILE A 29 -8.69 0.86 -6.23
CA ILE A 29 -7.60 1.37 -5.41
C ILE A 29 -7.00 2.59 -6.10
N THR A 30 -7.31 3.78 -5.59
CA THR A 30 -6.78 5.04 -6.13
C THR A 30 -5.44 5.39 -5.48
N ARG A 31 -4.62 6.19 -6.17
CA ARG A 31 -3.39 6.76 -5.57
C ARG A 31 -3.68 7.59 -4.33
N GLY A 32 -4.82 8.29 -4.30
CA GLY A 32 -5.28 9.03 -3.12
C GLY A 32 -5.52 8.12 -1.92
N PHE A 33 -6.21 7.00 -2.14
CA PHE A 33 -6.45 5.99 -1.10
C PHE A 33 -5.14 5.41 -0.55
N ILE A 34 -4.21 5.04 -1.44
CA ILE A 34 -2.86 4.58 -1.05
C ILE A 34 -2.15 5.64 -0.20
N SER A 35 -2.23 6.91 -0.58
CA SER A 35 -1.63 8.00 0.21
C SER A 35 -2.28 8.16 1.60
N MET A 36 -3.60 7.97 1.70
CA MET A 36 -4.29 8.00 2.99
C MET A 36 -3.85 6.85 3.89
N ILE A 37 -3.67 5.66 3.32
CA ILE A 37 -3.16 4.50 4.05
C ILE A 37 -1.72 4.74 4.53
N GLU A 38 -0.81 5.17 3.65
CA GLU A 38 0.59 5.43 3.99
C GLU A 38 0.80 6.58 4.99
N SER A 39 -0.20 7.44 5.17
CA SER A 39 -0.20 8.52 6.15
C SER A 39 -0.98 8.19 7.43
N GLY A 40 -1.50 6.97 7.55
CA GLY A 40 -2.27 6.53 8.71
C GLY A 40 -3.67 7.14 8.82
N ARG A 41 -4.13 7.85 7.78
CA ARG A 41 -5.48 8.46 7.74
C ARG A 41 -6.57 7.48 7.36
N SER A 42 -6.21 6.33 6.79
CA SER A 42 -7.12 5.24 6.46
C SER A 42 -6.46 3.90 6.75
N THR A 43 -7.27 2.90 7.06
CA THR A 43 -6.85 1.50 7.04
C THR A 43 -7.17 0.87 5.69
N MET A 44 -6.70 -0.35 5.47
CA MET A 44 -7.06 -1.16 4.31
C MET A 44 -7.79 -2.43 4.73
N SER A 45 -8.72 -2.89 3.90
CA SER A 45 -9.34 -4.21 4.07
C SER A 45 -8.36 -5.33 3.69
N LYS A 46 -8.70 -6.58 4.01
CA LYS A 46 -7.90 -7.73 3.61
C LYS A 46 -7.83 -7.88 2.09
N GLU A 47 -8.94 -7.62 1.40
CA GLU A 47 -9.05 -7.66 -0.06
C GLU A 47 -8.14 -6.60 -0.70
N THR A 48 -8.16 -5.37 -0.17
CA THR A 48 -7.26 -4.30 -0.60
C THR A 48 -5.80 -4.70 -0.39
N ALA A 49 -5.47 -5.29 0.76
CA ALA A 49 -4.12 -5.75 1.06
C ALA A 49 -3.65 -6.83 0.08
N SER A 50 -4.53 -7.78 -0.28
CA SER A 50 -4.24 -8.82 -1.27
C SER A 50 -3.93 -8.24 -2.65
N VAL A 51 -4.77 -7.32 -3.15
CA VAL A 51 -4.54 -6.68 -4.46
C VAL A 51 -3.23 -5.91 -4.49
N ILE A 52 -2.92 -5.16 -3.41
CA ILE A 52 -1.64 -4.45 -3.31
C ILE A 52 -0.45 -5.44 -3.28
N ALA A 53 -0.59 -6.56 -2.57
CA ALA A 53 0.45 -7.59 -2.50
C ALA A 53 0.71 -8.23 -3.88
N GLU A 54 -0.34 -8.46 -4.67
CA GLU A 54 -0.21 -8.91 -6.06
C GLU A 54 0.59 -7.89 -6.89
N LYS A 55 0.26 -6.60 -6.82
CA LYS A 55 1.03 -5.55 -7.50
C LYS A 55 2.50 -5.52 -7.09
N PHE A 56 2.81 -5.80 -5.82
CA PHE A 56 4.20 -5.87 -5.38
C PHE A 56 4.96 -7.06 -5.97
N ASN A 57 4.29 -8.18 -6.21
CA ASN A 57 4.90 -9.39 -6.77
C ASN A 57 5.05 -9.30 -8.31
N ASP A 58 4.23 -8.50 -8.99
CA ASP A 58 4.28 -8.30 -10.44
C ASP A 58 5.47 -7.45 -10.93
N ARG A 59 6.49 -7.23 -10.09
CA ARG A 59 7.59 -6.30 -10.35
C ARG A 59 8.93 -6.95 -10.64
#